data_AF-A0A2E5YNN4-F1
#
_entry.id   AF-A0A2E5YNN4-F1
#
_cell.length_a   1.000
_cell.length_b   1.000
_cell.length_c   1.000
_cell.angle_alpha   90.00
_cell.angle_beta   90.00
_cell.angle_gamma   90.00
#
_symmetry.space_group_name_H-M   'P 1'
#
loop_
_entity.id
_entity.type
_entity.pdbx_description
1 polymer ?
#
loop_
_entity_poly.entity_id
_entity_poly.type
_entity_poly.pdbx_seq_one_letter_code
_entity_poly.pdbx_strand_id
1 'polypeptide(L)'
;MAQTGRILSKGAPTARGYVDMDALTKREKEVVVELLEGGRVASIAELFGLSPRTVSNHVKSVLFKLGVHSQSELIELARAQPDRLGLGETMSARFRMAQKDLEGRCQAAVERLVARVEEAYSGPPSLAQLRRAARAALPLDAERRTDWRDWLELRARADADANGPSSIQRLIDGWRESNDREVLRLQKAGVARGDLDAGDVLRSLGALALGAGTRLLGNVSEESIERELRMIDGFIDALAMPRAHVDD
;
A
#
# COMPACT_ATOMS: atom_id res chain seq x y z
N MET A 1 -13.06 -41.55 -43.94
CA MET A 1 -12.54 -41.05 -42.64
C MET A 1 -11.30 -40.22 -42.92
N ALA A 2 -11.38 -38.91 -42.77
CA ALA A 2 -10.24 -38.00 -42.76
C ALA A 2 -10.63 -36.75 -41.95
N GLN A 3 -10.03 -36.62 -40.77
CA GLN A 3 -10.24 -35.55 -39.81
C GLN A 3 -9.20 -34.46 -40.09
N THR A 4 -9.64 -33.30 -40.59
CA THR A 4 -8.75 -32.17 -40.90
C THR A 4 -8.98 -31.06 -39.89
N GLY A 5 -7.88 -30.63 -39.26
CA GLY A 5 -7.83 -29.72 -38.13
C GLY A 5 -8.46 -28.35 -38.39
N ARG A 6 -9.19 -27.87 -37.38
CA ARG A 6 -9.74 -26.52 -37.31
C ARG A 6 -8.66 -25.61 -36.72
N ILE A 7 -7.94 -24.91 -37.59
CA ILE A 7 -7.06 -23.80 -37.22
C ILE A 7 -7.96 -22.68 -36.67
N LEU A 8 -7.85 -22.38 -35.38
CA LEU A 8 -8.46 -21.19 -34.79
C LEU A 8 -7.72 -19.96 -35.33
N SER A 9 -8.41 -19.23 -36.21
CA SER A 9 -7.98 -17.95 -36.76
C SER A 9 -7.77 -16.93 -35.64
N LYS A 10 -6.56 -16.36 -35.57
CA LYS A 10 -6.28 -15.11 -34.85
C LYS A 10 -7.12 -13.99 -35.48
N GLY A 11 -8.13 -13.52 -34.76
CA GLY A 11 -8.86 -12.30 -35.13
C GLY A 11 -7.98 -11.07 -34.93
N ALA A 12 -7.79 -10.28 -35.99
CA ALA A 12 -7.27 -8.92 -35.89
C ALA A 12 -8.37 -7.99 -35.34
N PRO A 13 -8.07 -7.00 -34.49
CA PRO A 13 -9.06 -6.01 -34.08
C PRO A 13 -9.28 -5.01 -35.21
N THR A 14 -10.51 -4.97 -35.71
CA THR A 14 -11.01 -3.93 -36.60
C THR A 14 -11.09 -2.58 -35.88
N ALA A 15 -10.71 -1.53 -36.60
CA ALA A 15 -10.70 -0.16 -36.13
C ALA A 15 -12.10 0.36 -35.76
N ARG A 16 -12.16 1.00 -34.57
CA ARG A 16 -13.19 1.94 -34.09
C ARG A 16 -14.53 1.31 -33.67
N GLY A 17 -14.64 0.96 -32.39
CA GLY A 17 -15.93 0.76 -31.69
C GLY A 17 -15.98 -0.48 -30.81
N TYR A 18 -16.21 -0.28 -29.50
CA TYR A 18 -16.37 -1.26 -28.41
C TYR A 18 -15.10 -1.78 -27.72
N VAL A 19 -14.49 -0.88 -26.93
CA VAL A 19 -13.74 -1.23 -25.71
C VAL A 19 -14.75 -1.78 -24.71
N ASP A 20 -14.76 -3.10 -24.52
CA ASP A 20 -15.67 -3.79 -23.61
C ASP A 20 -14.91 -4.87 -22.85
N MET A 21 -15.10 -4.93 -21.53
CA MET A 21 -14.50 -5.94 -20.67
C MET A 21 -14.98 -7.36 -21.00
N ASP A 22 -16.07 -7.52 -21.76
CA ASP A 22 -16.49 -8.82 -22.27
C ASP A 22 -15.51 -9.45 -23.27
N ALA A 23 -14.58 -8.66 -23.84
CA ALA A 23 -13.46 -9.20 -24.62
C ALA A 23 -12.33 -9.81 -23.76
N LEU A 24 -12.37 -9.58 -22.44
CA LEU A 24 -11.39 -10.10 -21.50
C LEU A 24 -11.81 -11.47 -20.96
N THR A 25 -10.85 -12.37 -20.88
CA THR A 25 -10.98 -13.61 -20.12
C THR A 25 -11.16 -13.31 -18.63
N LYS A 26 -11.71 -14.25 -17.87
CA LYS A 26 -11.85 -14.13 -16.41
C LYS A 26 -10.55 -13.67 -15.74
N ARG A 27 -9.42 -14.27 -16.11
CA ARG A 27 -8.10 -13.92 -15.55
C ARG A 27 -7.64 -12.52 -15.93
N GLU A 28 -7.93 -12.08 -17.14
CA GLU A 28 -7.63 -10.71 -17.57
C GLU A 28 -8.49 -9.68 -16.84
N LYS A 29 -9.77 -9.99 -16.55
CA LYS A 29 -10.65 -9.17 -15.71
C LYS A 29 -10.07 -9.03 -14.29
N GLU A 30 -9.64 -10.13 -13.69
CA GLU A 30 -8.95 -10.13 -12.38
C GLU A 30 -7.68 -9.25 -12.41
N VAL A 31 -6.88 -9.34 -13.47
CA VAL A 31 -5.69 -8.50 -13.64
C VAL A 31 -6.04 -7.02 -13.79
N VAL A 32 -7.10 -6.66 -14.51
CA VAL A 32 -7.58 -5.26 -14.62
C VAL A 32 -7.93 -4.69 -13.26
N VAL A 33 -8.67 -5.44 -12.45
CA VAL A 33 -9.04 -5.01 -11.09
C VAL A 33 -7.78 -4.70 -10.29
N GLU A 34 -6.80 -5.60 -10.27
CA GLU A 34 -5.57 -5.36 -9.52
C GLU A 34 -4.73 -4.20 -10.07
N LEU A 35 -4.69 -4.00 -11.39
CA LEU A 35 -4.03 -2.84 -11.99
C LEU A 35 -4.69 -1.53 -11.57
N LEU A 36 -6.02 -1.49 -11.49
CA LEU A 36 -6.77 -0.31 -11.05
C LEU A 36 -6.61 -0.07 -9.54
N GLU A 37 -6.32 -1.11 -8.77
CA GLU A 37 -5.92 -1.05 -7.35
C GLU A 37 -4.45 -0.64 -7.16
N GLY A 38 -3.78 -0.16 -8.21
CA GLY A 38 -2.38 0.25 -8.19
C GLY A 38 -1.38 -0.90 -8.11
N GLY A 39 -1.85 -2.14 -8.28
CA GLY A 39 -1.01 -3.32 -8.36
C GLY A 39 -0.04 -3.22 -9.55
N ARG A 40 1.16 -3.78 -9.38
CA ARG A 40 2.15 -3.93 -10.44
C ARG A 40 2.34 -5.41 -10.76
N VAL A 41 2.98 -5.69 -11.89
CA VAL A 41 3.21 -7.07 -12.38
C VAL A 41 3.73 -8.02 -11.29
N ALA A 42 4.66 -7.57 -10.46
CA ALA A 42 5.21 -8.37 -9.36
C ALA A 42 4.18 -8.68 -8.26
N SER A 43 3.43 -7.67 -7.79
CA SER A 43 2.42 -7.86 -6.73
C SER A 43 1.26 -8.73 -7.20
N ILE A 44 0.85 -8.56 -8.46
CA ILE A 44 -0.22 -9.34 -9.08
C ILE A 44 0.23 -10.80 -9.28
N ALA A 45 1.49 -11.01 -9.65
CA ALA A 45 2.06 -12.33 -9.81
C ALA A 45 2.05 -13.12 -8.49
N GLU A 46 2.48 -12.48 -7.41
CA GLU A 46 2.42 -13.06 -6.07
C GLU A 46 0.98 -13.37 -5.64
N LEU A 47 0.08 -12.39 -5.77
CA LEU A 47 -1.34 -12.55 -5.41
C LEU A 47 -2.01 -13.71 -6.13
N PHE A 48 -1.67 -13.91 -7.40
CA PHE A 48 -2.28 -14.93 -8.25
C PHE A 48 -1.51 -16.25 -8.31
N GLY A 49 -0.36 -16.36 -7.62
CA GLY A 49 0.51 -17.54 -7.69
C GLY A 49 1.07 -17.79 -9.10
N LEU A 50 1.36 -16.73 -9.85
CA LEU A 50 1.83 -16.78 -11.24
C LEU A 50 3.25 -16.24 -11.37
N SER A 51 3.90 -16.52 -12.51
CA SER A 51 5.17 -15.86 -12.83
C SER A 51 4.96 -14.39 -13.22
N PRO A 52 5.91 -13.48 -12.91
CA PRO A 52 5.85 -12.09 -13.39
C PRO A 52 5.74 -11.99 -14.92
N ARG A 53 6.35 -12.93 -15.65
CA ARG A 53 6.25 -12.99 -17.12
C ARG A 53 4.83 -13.30 -17.58
N THR A 54 4.14 -14.24 -16.92
CA THR A 54 2.74 -14.58 -17.22
C THR A 54 1.85 -13.38 -16.98
N VAL A 55 2.01 -12.69 -15.85
CA VAL A 55 1.25 -11.47 -15.57
C VAL A 55 1.57 -10.36 -16.57
N SER A 56 2.84 -10.14 -16.93
CA SER A 56 3.21 -9.17 -17.97
C SER A 56 2.50 -9.44 -19.31
N ASN A 57 2.37 -10.71 -19.69
CA ASN A 57 1.61 -11.09 -20.88
C ASN A 57 0.10 -10.78 -20.74
N HIS A 58 -0.49 -11.06 -19.57
CA HIS A 58 -1.87 -10.66 -19.30
C HIS A 58 -2.05 -9.15 -19.37
N VAL A 59 -1.15 -8.36 -18.77
CA VAL A 59 -1.19 -6.88 -18.82
C VAL A 59 -1.13 -6.40 -20.27
N LYS A 60 -0.18 -6.90 -21.08
CA LYS A 60 -0.09 -6.54 -22.51
C LYS A 60 -1.36 -6.88 -23.28
N SER A 61 -1.93 -8.06 -23.05
CA SER A 61 -3.18 -8.49 -23.68
C SER A 61 -4.35 -7.60 -23.27
N VAL A 62 -4.47 -7.29 -21.98
CA VAL A 62 -5.48 -6.38 -21.42
C VAL A 62 -5.38 -4.99 -22.05
N LEU A 63 -4.20 -4.36 -22.00
CA LEU A 63 -4.00 -3.01 -22.53
C LEU A 63 -4.34 -2.95 -24.02
N PHE A 64 -3.88 -3.96 -24.78
CA PHE A 64 -4.21 -4.10 -26.20
C PHE A 64 -5.72 -4.25 -26.46
N LYS A 65 -6.40 -5.15 -25.74
CA LYS A 65 -7.84 -5.39 -25.89
C LYS A 65 -8.70 -4.20 -25.47
N LEU A 66 -8.23 -3.44 -24.47
CA LEU A 66 -8.90 -2.24 -23.98
C LEU A 66 -8.53 -0.97 -24.76
N GLY A 67 -7.60 -1.05 -25.72
CA GLY A 67 -7.20 0.06 -26.56
C GLY A 67 -6.45 1.17 -25.81
N VAL A 68 -5.79 0.84 -24.70
CA VAL A 68 -4.97 1.75 -23.89
C VAL A 68 -3.50 1.32 -23.96
N HIS A 69 -2.58 2.26 -23.81
CA HIS A 69 -1.14 1.99 -23.96
C HIS A 69 -0.39 1.91 -22.63
N SER A 70 -1.04 2.27 -21.53
CA SER A 70 -0.43 2.29 -20.20
C SER A 70 -1.43 1.99 -19.08
N GLN A 71 -0.93 1.63 -17.90
CA GLN A 71 -1.75 1.50 -16.69
C GLN A 71 -2.39 2.85 -16.31
N SER A 72 -1.70 3.97 -16.55
CA SER A 72 -2.24 5.31 -16.32
C SER A 72 -3.45 5.59 -17.21
N GLU A 73 -3.36 5.29 -18.51
CA GLU A 73 -4.50 5.40 -19.43
C GLU A 73 -5.64 4.46 -19.06
N LEU A 74 -5.35 3.26 -18.57
CA LEU A 74 -6.37 2.36 -18.04
C LEU A 74 -7.12 2.98 -16.84
N ILE A 75 -6.40 3.63 -15.92
CA ILE A 75 -6.99 4.33 -14.77
C ILE A 75 -7.85 5.52 -15.24
N GLU A 76 -7.36 6.31 -16.19
CA GLU A 76 -8.13 7.43 -16.75
C GLU A 76 -9.40 6.95 -17.46
N LEU A 77 -9.31 5.89 -18.27
CA LEU A 77 -10.45 5.26 -18.90
C LEU A 77 -11.47 4.80 -17.86
N ALA A 78 -11.00 4.15 -16.79
CA ALA A 78 -11.84 3.63 -15.73
C ALA A 78 -12.55 4.75 -14.92
N ARG A 79 -11.89 5.90 -14.74
CA ARG A 79 -12.49 7.09 -14.12
C ARG A 79 -13.53 7.75 -15.03
N ALA A 80 -13.22 7.89 -16.31
CA ALA A 80 -14.10 8.55 -17.27
C ALA A 80 -15.33 7.70 -17.60
N GLN A 81 -15.20 6.37 -17.61
CA GLN A 81 -16.20 5.44 -18.14
C GLN A 81 -16.28 4.14 -17.30
N PRO A 82 -16.61 4.20 -15.99
CA PRO A 82 -16.59 3.03 -15.10
C PRO A 82 -17.57 1.92 -15.52
N ASP A 83 -18.76 2.28 -15.99
CA ASP A 83 -19.77 1.33 -16.46
C ASP A 83 -19.29 0.56 -17.71
N ARG A 84 -18.46 1.20 -18.54
CA ARG A 84 -17.93 0.62 -19.77
C ARG A 84 -16.91 -0.49 -19.52
N LEU A 85 -16.33 -0.54 -18.32
CA LEU A 85 -15.47 -1.64 -17.90
C LEU A 85 -16.24 -2.71 -17.10
N GLY A 86 -17.57 -2.64 -17.00
CA GLY A 86 -18.32 -3.49 -16.07
C GLY A 86 -17.87 -3.30 -14.61
N LEU A 87 -17.10 -2.23 -14.34
CA LEU A 87 -16.66 -1.80 -13.02
C LEU A 87 -17.67 -0.85 -12.39
N GLY A 88 -18.77 -0.58 -13.10
CA GLY A 88 -19.92 0.19 -12.64
C GLY A 88 -20.52 -0.31 -11.33
N GLU A 89 -20.30 -1.56 -10.92
CA GLU A 89 -20.56 -2.06 -9.56
C GLU A 89 -19.29 -2.16 -8.71
N THR A 90 -18.17 -2.68 -9.24
CA THR A 90 -16.94 -2.94 -8.47
C THR A 90 -16.14 -1.67 -8.13
N MET A 91 -15.82 -0.82 -9.11
CA MET A 91 -15.21 0.49 -8.84
C MET A 91 -16.20 1.42 -8.15
N SER A 92 -17.46 1.36 -8.54
CA SER A 92 -18.52 2.06 -7.81
C SER A 92 -18.64 1.65 -6.36
N ALA A 93 -18.43 0.40 -5.98
CA ALA A 93 -18.49 0.01 -4.57
C ALA A 93 -17.35 0.65 -3.75
N ARG A 94 -16.18 0.89 -4.36
CA ARG A 94 -15.01 1.51 -3.70
C ARG A 94 -15.02 3.04 -3.78
N PHE A 95 -15.29 3.60 -4.95
CA PHE A 95 -15.40 5.04 -5.20
C PHE A 95 -16.74 5.64 -4.69
N ARG A 96 -17.85 4.88 -4.69
CA ARG A 96 -19.11 5.24 -4.01
C ARG A 96 -19.21 4.64 -2.61
N MET A 97 -18.16 4.03 -2.06
CA MET A 97 -18.17 3.64 -0.65
C MET A 97 -18.53 4.88 0.14
N ALA A 98 -19.64 4.82 0.88
CA ALA A 98 -20.12 5.98 1.61
C ALA A 98 -18.98 6.45 2.51
N GLN A 99 -18.79 7.76 2.60
CA GLN A 99 -17.75 8.37 3.44
C GLN A 99 -17.71 7.72 4.84
N LYS A 100 -18.88 7.47 5.41
CA LYS A 100 -19.07 6.79 6.70
C LYS A 100 -18.54 5.35 6.73
N ASP A 101 -18.71 4.58 5.67
CA ASP A 101 -18.25 3.20 5.60
C ASP A 101 -16.72 3.15 5.44
N LEU A 102 -16.17 4.05 4.61
CA LEU A 102 -14.73 4.22 4.45
C LEU A 102 -14.08 4.64 5.77
N GLU A 103 -14.69 5.60 6.48
CA GLU A 103 -14.26 6.01 7.82
C GLU A 103 -14.30 4.85 8.81
N GLY A 104 -15.37 4.05 8.82
CA GLY A 104 -15.47 2.85 9.67
C GLY A 104 -14.36 1.84 9.40
N ARG A 105 -14.03 1.58 8.13
CA ARG A 105 -12.91 0.69 7.75
C ARG A 105 -11.57 1.25 8.17
N CYS A 106 -11.32 2.54 7.91
CA CYS A 106 -10.08 3.21 8.27
C CYS A 106 -9.89 3.25 9.79
N GLN A 107 -10.96 3.52 10.55
CA GLN A 107 -10.97 3.46 12.01
C GLN A 107 -10.51 2.08 12.50
N ALA A 108 -11.14 1.00 12.01
CA ALA A 108 -10.77 -0.36 12.40
C ALA A 108 -9.32 -0.71 11.98
N ALA A 109 -8.87 -0.23 10.82
CA ALA A 109 -7.49 -0.40 10.36
C ALA A 109 -6.48 0.32 11.27
N VAL A 110 -6.78 1.56 11.69
CA VAL A 110 -5.96 2.33 12.63
C VAL A 110 -5.92 1.63 13.99
N GLU A 111 -7.05 1.11 14.49
CA GLU A 111 -7.09 0.35 15.74
C GLU A 111 -6.21 -0.91 15.69
N ARG A 112 -6.29 -1.69 14.59
CA ARG A 112 -5.40 -2.85 14.38
C ARG A 112 -3.93 -2.44 14.29
N LEU A 113 -3.64 -1.32 13.61
CA LEU A 113 -2.28 -0.77 13.52
C LEU A 113 -1.73 -0.39 14.90
N VAL A 114 -2.48 0.38 15.68
CA VAL A 114 -2.11 0.81 17.03
C VAL A 114 -1.84 -0.40 17.92
N ALA A 115 -2.73 -1.40 17.90
CA ALA A 115 -2.55 -2.62 18.69
C ALA A 115 -1.24 -3.36 18.34
N ARG A 116 -0.90 -3.48 17.05
CA ARG A 116 0.37 -4.11 16.63
C ARG A 116 1.60 -3.32 17.05
N VAL A 117 1.52 -1.99 17.05
CA VAL A 117 2.64 -1.11 17.43
C VAL A 117 2.85 -1.10 18.94
N GLU A 118 1.78 -1.00 19.72
CA GLU A 118 1.84 -1.10 21.19
C GLU A 118 2.41 -2.46 21.62
N GLU A 119 1.98 -3.56 20.98
CA GLU A 119 2.57 -4.89 21.20
C GLU A 119 4.07 -4.94 20.88
N ALA A 120 4.52 -4.20 19.86
CA ALA A 120 5.93 -4.15 19.50
C ALA A 120 6.80 -3.44 20.57
N TYR A 121 6.20 -2.53 21.35
CA TYR A 121 6.82 -1.82 22.48
C TYR A 121 6.87 -2.62 23.78
N SER A 122 6.28 -3.81 23.82
CA SER A 122 6.41 -4.73 24.95
C SER A 122 7.88 -5.08 25.23
N GLY A 123 8.22 -5.20 26.51
CA GLY A 123 9.55 -5.58 27.00
C GLY A 123 10.47 -4.42 27.43
N PRO A 124 11.76 -4.70 27.66
CA PRO A 124 12.73 -3.71 28.11
C PRO A 124 13.09 -2.72 26.98
N PRO A 125 13.35 -1.43 27.30
CA PRO A 125 13.71 -0.40 26.33
C PRO A 125 14.84 -0.86 25.40
N SER A 126 14.59 -0.89 24.10
CA SER A 126 15.57 -1.26 23.08
C SER A 126 15.21 -0.68 21.71
N LEU A 127 16.23 -0.38 20.89
CA LEU A 127 15.98 0.01 19.48
C LEU A 127 15.28 -1.11 18.68
N ALA A 128 15.36 -2.36 19.13
CA ALA A 128 14.63 -3.47 18.54
C ALA A 128 13.10 -3.29 18.64
N GLN A 129 12.59 -2.63 19.68
CA GLN A 129 11.16 -2.29 19.80
C GLN A 129 10.74 -1.31 18.70
N LEU A 130 11.50 -0.23 18.48
CA LEU A 130 11.24 0.71 17.38
C LEU A 130 11.28 0.02 16.01
N ARG A 131 12.23 -0.90 15.80
CA ARG A 131 12.33 -1.70 14.57
C ARG A 131 11.11 -2.58 14.34
N ARG A 132 10.57 -3.20 15.39
CA ARG A 132 9.33 -4.00 15.30
C ARG A 132 8.12 -3.12 15.07
N ALA A 133 8.01 -1.99 15.76
CA ALA A 133 6.92 -1.03 15.62
C ALA A 133 6.86 -0.45 14.20
N ALA A 134 8.00 -0.04 13.64
CA ALA A 134 8.05 0.46 12.26
C ALA A 134 7.61 -0.61 11.26
N ARG A 135 8.08 -1.87 11.41
CA ARG A 135 7.62 -2.99 10.57
C ARG A 135 6.13 -3.29 10.74
N ALA A 136 5.59 -3.16 11.95
CA ALA A 136 4.17 -3.34 12.22
C ALA A 136 3.28 -2.30 11.51
N ALA A 137 3.84 -1.12 11.23
CA ALA A 137 3.16 -0.04 10.52
C ALA A 137 3.17 -0.15 8.98
N LEU A 138 4.09 -0.94 8.42
CA LEU A 138 4.26 -1.06 6.97
C LEU A 138 3.26 -2.06 6.33
N PRO A 139 2.91 -1.86 5.04
CA PRO A 139 1.98 -2.72 4.30
C PRO A 139 2.66 -4.00 3.78
N LEU A 140 3.20 -4.80 4.70
CA LEU A 140 4.02 -5.98 4.38
C LEU A 140 3.19 -7.22 3.99
N ASP A 141 1.89 -7.23 4.30
CA ASP A 141 0.96 -8.30 3.93
C ASP A 141 -0.29 -7.75 3.21
N ALA A 142 -1.13 -8.65 2.69
CA ALA A 142 -2.30 -8.29 1.89
C ALA A 142 -3.36 -7.49 2.66
N GLU A 143 -3.57 -7.81 3.94
CA GLU A 143 -4.51 -7.10 4.80
C GLU A 143 -4.02 -5.65 5.01
N ARG A 144 -2.76 -5.48 5.42
CA ARG A 144 -2.18 -4.15 5.64
C ARG A 144 -2.09 -3.32 4.37
N ARG A 145 -1.88 -3.94 3.21
CA ARG A 145 -1.96 -3.24 1.91
C ARG A 145 -3.36 -2.71 1.64
N THR A 146 -4.39 -3.47 1.98
CA THR A 146 -5.79 -3.04 1.84
C THR A 146 -6.08 -1.87 2.78
N ASP A 147 -5.68 -1.99 4.04
CA ASP A 147 -5.81 -0.93 5.06
C ASP A 147 -5.13 0.38 4.61
N TRP A 148 -3.91 0.29 4.07
CA TRP A 148 -3.17 1.44 3.56
C TRP A 148 -3.86 2.13 2.38
N ARG A 149 -4.43 1.36 1.44
CA ARG A 149 -5.17 1.93 0.30
C ARG A 149 -6.41 2.68 0.76
N ASP A 150 -7.18 2.09 1.67
CA ASP A 150 -8.37 2.72 2.23
C ASP A 150 -8.01 4.01 2.98
N TRP A 151 -6.94 4.01 3.77
CA TRP A 151 -6.47 5.22 4.46
C TRP A 151 -6.02 6.33 3.50
N LEU A 152 -5.30 5.98 2.42
CA LEU A 152 -4.90 6.95 1.40
C LEU A 152 -6.10 7.52 0.64
N GLU A 153 -7.09 6.69 0.34
CA GLU A 153 -8.36 7.13 -0.28
C GLU A 153 -9.12 8.10 0.64
N LEU A 154 -9.23 7.77 1.94
CA LEU A 154 -9.89 8.65 2.90
C LEU A 154 -9.19 9.99 3.01
N ARG A 155 -7.84 9.99 3.02
CA ARG A 155 -7.05 11.23 3.00
C ARG A 155 -7.27 12.05 1.74
N ALA A 156 -7.28 11.41 0.57
CA ALA A 156 -7.54 12.09 -0.69
C ALA A 156 -8.92 12.78 -0.72
N ARG A 157 -9.94 12.16 -0.10
CA ARG A 157 -11.28 12.76 0.06
C ARG A 157 -11.29 13.91 1.07
N ALA A 158 -10.62 13.74 2.22
CA ALA A 158 -10.55 14.78 3.25
C ALA A 158 -9.75 16.02 2.82
N ASP A 159 -8.72 15.87 1.97
CA ASP A 159 -8.00 17.01 1.42
C ASP A 159 -8.89 17.83 0.44
N ALA A 160 -9.95 17.22 -0.11
CA ALA A 160 -10.95 17.91 -0.94
C ALA A 160 -12.05 18.59 -0.11
N ASP A 161 -12.43 17.99 1.02
CA ASP A 161 -13.45 18.49 1.94
C ASP A 161 -12.78 18.98 3.24
N ALA A 162 -12.51 20.28 3.38
CA ALA A 162 -11.75 20.90 4.49
C ALA A 162 -12.26 20.66 5.94
N ASN A 163 -13.24 19.78 6.14
CA ASN A 163 -13.72 19.25 7.40
C ASN A 163 -13.40 17.74 7.49
N GLY A 164 -12.13 17.39 7.71
CA GLY A 164 -11.71 16.00 7.87
C GLY A 164 -12.40 15.27 9.05
N PRO A 165 -12.49 13.93 9.03
CA PRO A 165 -13.23 13.16 10.04
C PRO A 165 -12.63 13.25 11.46
N SER A 166 -13.45 13.70 12.41
CA SER A 166 -13.04 14.06 13.78
C SER A 166 -12.71 12.88 14.71
N SER A 167 -13.11 11.64 14.39
CA SER A 167 -12.82 10.45 15.20
C SER A 167 -11.43 9.87 14.93
N ILE A 168 -11.10 9.67 13.65
CA ILE A 168 -9.81 9.13 13.22
C ILE A 168 -8.67 10.08 13.60
N GLN A 169 -8.89 11.39 13.48
CA GLN A 169 -7.90 12.39 13.89
C GLN A 169 -7.58 12.28 15.40
N ARG A 170 -8.59 12.14 16.25
CA ARG A 170 -8.40 11.94 17.70
C ARG A 170 -7.64 10.65 18.02
N LEU A 171 -7.91 9.57 17.30
CA LEU A 171 -7.13 8.34 17.46
C LEU A 171 -5.65 8.55 17.10
N ILE A 172 -5.38 9.22 15.97
CA ILE A 172 -4.02 9.49 15.50
C ILE A 172 -3.28 10.36 16.53
N ASP A 173 -3.94 11.40 17.05
CA ASP A 173 -3.32 12.31 18.02
C ASP A 173 -3.03 11.59 19.36
N GLY A 174 -3.98 10.80 19.87
CA GLY A 174 -3.73 9.98 21.07
C GLY A 174 -2.61 8.95 20.86
N TRP A 175 -2.50 8.37 19.67
CA TRP A 175 -1.41 7.45 19.34
C TRP A 175 -0.06 8.17 19.23
N ARG A 176 -0.01 9.39 18.66
CA ARG A 176 1.22 10.22 18.65
C ARG A 176 1.74 10.49 20.06
N GLU A 177 0.85 10.87 20.98
CA GLU A 177 1.24 11.05 22.39
C GLU A 177 1.78 9.76 23.02
N SER A 178 1.22 8.59 22.67
CA SER A 178 1.74 7.31 23.14
C SER A 178 3.15 7.02 22.61
N ASN A 179 3.37 7.26 21.32
CA ASN A 179 4.69 7.09 20.71
C ASN A 179 5.73 8.05 21.31
N ASP A 180 5.37 9.32 21.56
CA ASP A 180 6.26 10.31 22.18
C ASP A 180 6.77 9.81 23.55
N ARG A 181 5.87 9.23 24.35
CA ARG A 181 6.23 8.61 25.64
C ARG A 181 7.22 7.46 25.48
N GLU A 182 7.11 6.65 24.43
CA GLU A 182 8.03 5.53 24.21
C GLU A 182 9.42 6.02 23.77
N VAL A 183 9.53 7.05 22.94
CA VAL A 183 10.84 7.66 22.62
C VAL A 183 11.49 8.26 23.86
N LEU A 184 10.73 8.98 24.68
CA LEU A 184 11.22 9.49 25.97
C LEU A 184 11.67 8.36 26.91
N ARG A 185 10.98 7.21 26.89
CA ARG A 185 11.36 6.03 27.68
C ARG A 185 12.70 5.45 27.21
N LEU A 186 12.95 5.38 25.91
CA LEU A 186 14.22 4.95 25.34
C LEU A 186 15.37 5.91 25.67
N GLN A 187 15.10 7.21 25.66
CA GLN A 187 16.07 8.25 26.04
C GLN A 187 16.44 8.17 27.53
N LYS A 188 15.43 8.03 28.40
CA LYS A 188 15.65 7.84 29.86
C LYS A 188 16.44 6.58 30.19
N ALA A 189 16.28 5.52 29.38
CA ALA A 189 17.03 4.29 29.52
C ALA A 189 18.45 4.35 28.94
N GLY A 190 18.86 5.47 28.33
CA GLY A 190 20.18 5.62 27.69
C GLY A 190 20.33 4.79 26.41
N VAL A 191 19.23 4.31 25.83
CA VAL A 191 19.22 3.52 24.59
C VAL A 191 19.23 4.44 23.36
N ALA A 192 18.51 5.55 23.47
CA ALA A 192 18.41 6.56 22.42
C ALA A 192 18.99 7.90 22.88
N ARG A 193 19.45 8.69 21.92
CA ARG A 193 19.97 10.05 22.08
C ARG A 193 18.99 10.97 22.79
N GLY A 194 19.37 11.44 23.97
CA GLY A 194 18.57 12.38 24.79
C GLY A 194 18.62 13.83 24.32
N ASP A 195 19.51 14.17 23.37
CA ASP A 195 19.63 15.50 22.78
C ASP A 195 18.66 15.75 21.61
N LEU A 196 17.90 14.74 21.19
CA LEU A 196 16.91 14.84 20.14
C LEU A 196 15.51 15.10 20.72
N ASP A 197 14.72 15.96 20.06
CA ASP A 197 13.30 16.11 20.39
C ASP A 197 12.52 14.85 20.00
N ALA A 198 11.78 14.28 20.97
CA ALA A 198 11.04 13.04 20.75
C ALA A 198 9.98 13.17 19.65
N GLY A 199 9.31 14.33 19.59
CA GLY A 199 8.32 14.63 18.56
C GLY A 199 8.94 14.72 17.17
N ASP A 200 10.11 15.33 17.01
CA ASP A 200 10.84 15.37 15.73
C ASP A 200 11.30 13.99 15.27
N VAL A 201 11.78 13.16 16.20
CA VAL A 201 12.14 11.77 15.90
C VAL A 201 10.94 11.02 15.33
N LEU A 202 9.77 11.16 15.94
CA LEU A 202 8.56 10.46 15.51
C LEU A 202 7.95 11.04 14.24
N ARG A 203 7.98 12.36 14.06
CA ARG A 203 7.62 12.99 12.77
C ARG A 203 8.48 12.45 11.64
N SER A 204 9.78 12.34 11.87
CA SER A 204 10.74 11.82 10.87
C SER A 204 10.52 10.34 10.59
N LEU A 205 10.37 9.51 11.63
CA LEU A 205 10.10 8.07 11.47
C LEU A 205 8.75 7.83 10.79
N GLY A 206 7.73 8.60 11.15
CA GLY A 206 6.41 8.56 10.52
C GLY A 206 6.44 8.96 9.04
N ALA A 207 7.19 10.00 8.69
CA ALA A 207 7.39 10.41 7.29
C ALA A 207 8.14 9.35 6.47
N LEU A 208 9.18 8.74 7.06
CA LEU A 208 9.92 7.63 6.45
C LEU A 208 9.02 6.40 6.23
N ALA A 209 8.24 6.02 7.26
CA ALA A 209 7.29 4.91 7.18
C ALA A 209 6.21 5.18 6.12
N LEU A 210 5.66 6.40 6.08
CA LEU A 210 4.69 6.83 5.06
C LEU A 210 5.27 6.65 3.65
N GLY A 211 6.46 7.22 3.40
CA GLY A 211 7.12 7.11 2.10
C GLY A 211 7.43 5.66 1.71
N ALA A 212 7.95 4.86 2.65
CA ALA A 212 8.24 3.45 2.45
C ALA A 212 6.98 2.66 2.10
N GLY A 213 5.93 2.78 2.90
CA GLY A 213 4.68 2.06 2.67
C GLY A 213 4.02 2.44 1.34
N THR A 214 4.00 3.73 0.96
CA THR A 214 3.49 4.15 -0.35
C THR A 214 4.27 3.50 -1.50
N ARG A 215 5.61 3.38 -1.40
CA ARG A 215 6.41 2.67 -2.42
C ARG A 215 6.13 1.17 -2.44
N LEU A 216 5.93 0.56 -1.27
CA LEU A 216 5.61 -0.87 -1.14
C LEU A 216 4.24 -1.23 -1.70
N LEU A 217 3.26 -0.31 -1.66
CA LEU A 217 1.98 -0.52 -2.36
C LEU A 217 2.17 -0.75 -3.86
N GLY A 218 3.17 -0.09 -4.46
CA GLY A 218 3.51 -0.26 -5.87
C GLY A 218 4.53 -1.36 -6.16
N ASN A 219 5.40 -1.76 -5.23
CA ASN A 219 6.40 -2.80 -5.48
C ASN A 219 6.68 -3.62 -4.22
N VAL A 220 6.10 -4.81 -4.16
CA VAL A 220 6.21 -5.74 -3.03
C VAL A 220 7.29 -6.81 -3.18
N SER A 221 8.19 -6.68 -4.16
CA SER A 221 9.32 -7.62 -4.27
C SER A 221 10.13 -7.67 -2.98
N GLU A 222 10.66 -8.85 -2.65
CA GLU A 222 11.52 -9.06 -1.47
C GLU A 222 12.66 -8.03 -1.40
N GLU A 223 13.34 -7.78 -2.53
CA GLU A 223 14.38 -6.75 -2.65
C GLU A 223 13.87 -5.34 -2.30
N SER A 224 12.64 -5.00 -2.72
CA SER A 224 12.05 -3.69 -2.40
C SER A 224 11.69 -3.60 -0.93
N ILE A 225 11.09 -4.65 -0.36
CA ILE A 225 10.80 -4.73 1.08
C ILE A 225 12.09 -4.53 1.87
N GLU A 226 13.14 -5.29 1.57
CA GLU A 226 14.41 -5.16 2.25
C GLU A 226 15.01 -3.76 2.11
N ARG A 227 14.96 -3.15 0.92
CA ARG A 227 15.46 -1.79 0.71
C ARG A 227 14.75 -0.78 1.60
N GLU A 228 13.42 -0.84 1.66
CA GLU A 228 12.64 0.08 2.51
C GLU A 228 12.92 -0.16 4.00
N LEU A 229 13.05 -1.43 4.42
CA LEU A 229 13.40 -1.78 5.79
C LEU A 229 14.81 -1.30 6.18
N ARG A 230 15.80 -1.42 5.27
CA ARG A 230 17.17 -0.92 5.51
C ARG A 230 17.20 0.59 5.75
N MET A 231 16.40 1.36 5.03
CA MET A 231 16.32 2.82 5.24
C MET A 231 15.77 3.17 6.62
N ILE A 232 14.71 2.46 7.05
CA ILE A 232 14.09 2.65 8.36
C ILE A 232 15.03 2.21 9.48
N ASP A 233 15.65 1.04 9.34
CA ASP A 233 16.59 0.51 10.33
C ASP A 233 17.81 1.44 10.46
N GLY A 234 18.33 1.97 9.34
CA GLY A 234 19.43 2.95 9.37
C GLY A 234 19.07 4.26 10.07
N PHE A 235 17.83 4.75 9.92
CA PHE A 235 17.35 5.89 10.71
C PHE A 235 17.29 5.56 12.20
N ILE A 236 16.78 4.37 12.56
CA ILE A 236 16.70 3.92 13.95
C ILE A 236 18.10 3.74 14.56
N ASP A 237 19.06 3.25 13.79
CA ASP A 237 20.47 3.12 14.21
C ASP A 237 21.07 4.50 14.54
N ALA A 238 20.72 5.54 13.78
CA ALA A 238 21.18 6.90 14.05
C ALA A 238 20.62 7.51 15.35
N LEU A 239 19.58 6.91 15.94
CA LEU A 239 19.04 7.30 17.24
C LEU A 239 19.88 6.73 18.40
N ALA A 240 20.72 5.73 18.16
CA ALA A 240 21.52 5.10 19.21
C ALA A 240 22.42 6.12 19.92
N MET A 241 22.57 5.99 21.23
CA MET A 241 23.58 6.75 21.96
C MET A 241 24.97 6.49 21.37
N PRO A 242 25.80 7.53 21.16
CA PRO A 242 27.19 7.33 20.74
C PRO A 242 27.87 6.38 21.73
N ARG A 243 28.59 5.38 21.21
CA ARG A 243 29.48 4.58 22.07
C ARG A 243 30.48 5.55 22.68
N ALA A 244 30.54 5.60 24.02
CA ALA A 244 31.61 6.31 24.70
C ALA A 244 32.94 5.81 24.11
N HIS A 245 33.74 6.72 23.55
CA HIS A 245 35.13 6.40 23.30
C HIS A 245 35.74 6.10 24.67
N VAL A 246 36.11 4.85 24.88
CA VAL A 246 36.98 4.46 25.97
C VAL A 246 38.35 4.95 25.54
N ASP A 247 38.73 6.13 26.00
CA ASP A 247 40.12 6.57 25.91
C ASP A 247 40.92 5.67 26.88
N ASP A 248 41.75 4.80 26.31
CA ASP A 248 42.79 4.01 27.01
C ASP A 248 43.97 4.90 27.42
#